data_AF-A0AAV1K7V0-F1
#
_entry.id   AF-A0AAV1K7V0-F1
#
_cell.length_a   1.000
_cell.length_b   1.000
_cell.length_c   1.000
_cell.angle_alpha   90.00
_cell.angle_beta   90.00
_cell.angle_gamma   90.00
#
_symmetry.space_group_name_H-M   'P 1'
#
loop_
_entity.id
_entity.type
_entity.pdbx_description
1 polymer ?
#
loop_
_entity_poly.entity_id
_entity_poly.type
_entity_poly.pdbx_seq_one_letter_code
_entity_poly.pdbx_strand_id
1 'polypeptide(L)' 'MLRSRNVSLYFISEPKFGLSQRGNLIVQIGDWRFNKHACWGSKVRWTCIKKKYGCTAAITTVDNVIVKTLGKHNH' A
#
# COMPACT_ATOMS: atom_id res chain seq x y z
N MET A 1 10.01 31.20 23.74
CA MET A 1 11.21 30.51 23.21
C MET A 1 11.04 29.03 23.52
N LEU A 2 11.06 28.02 22.65
CA LEU A 2 11.29 27.70 21.24
C LEU A 2 10.47 26.39 21.07
N ARG A 3 9.87 25.94 19.97
CA ARG A 3 9.93 26.23 18.54
C ARG A 3 8.70 25.50 17.97
N SER A 4 7.86 26.19 17.20
CA SER A 4 6.92 25.53 16.30
C SER A 4 7.65 24.46 15.49
N ARG A 5 7.24 23.20 15.60
CA ARG A 5 7.47 22.23 14.53
C ARG A 5 6.26 22.32 13.63
N ASN A 6 6.36 23.25 12.69
CA ASN A 6 5.55 23.27 11.48
C ASN A 6 5.92 22.00 10.71
N VAL A 7 5.29 20.87 11.06
CA VAL A 7 5.41 19.68 10.25
C VAL A 7 4.35 19.84 9.19
N SER A 8 4.73 20.46 8.08
CA SER A 8 4.04 20.27 6.80
C SER A 8 4.17 18.77 6.47
N LEU A 9 3.33 17.97 7.09
CA LEU A 9 3.28 16.51 6.99
C LEU A 9 2.68 16.20 5.64
N TYR A 10 3.54 15.94 4.66
CA TYR A 10 3.16 15.13 3.52
C TYR A 10 2.55 13.84 4.07
N PHE A 11 1.24 13.66 3.87
CA PHE A 11 0.45 12.51 4.32
C PHE A 11 0.96 11.23 3.63
N ILE A 12 2.05 10.63 4.11
CA ILE A 12 2.33 9.23 3.81
C ILE A 12 1.32 8.44 4.64
N SER A 13 0.22 8.06 4.00
CA SER A 13 -0.83 7.29 4.67
C SER A 13 -0.27 5.96 5.17
N GLU A 14 -0.51 5.64 6.44
CA GLU A 14 -0.04 4.39 7.04
C GLU A 14 -0.70 3.16 6.36
N PRO A 15 0.05 2.08 6.10
CA PRO A 15 -0.51 0.86 5.54
C PRO A 15 -1.37 0.13 6.57
N LYS A 16 -2.61 -0.15 6.21
CA LYS A 16 -3.55 -0.95 7.00
C LYS A 16 -3.70 -2.34 6.39
N PHE A 17 -3.21 -3.36 7.08
CA PHE A 17 -3.32 -4.75 6.66
C PHE A 17 -4.61 -5.38 7.20
N GLY A 18 -5.20 -6.28 6.44
CA GLY A 18 -6.40 -6.98 6.88
C GLY A 18 -6.86 -8.04 5.90
N LEU A 19 -8.12 -8.45 6.06
CA LEU A 19 -8.78 -9.41 5.22
C LEU A 19 -9.96 -8.74 4.50
N SER A 20 -10.15 -9.09 3.24
CA SER A 20 -11.41 -8.83 2.53
C SER A 20 -12.53 -9.70 3.11
N GLN A 21 -13.79 -9.37 2.78
CA GLN A 21 -14.96 -10.18 3.16
C GLN A 21 -14.85 -11.65 2.72
N ARG A 22 -14.06 -11.95 1.68
CA ARG A 22 -13.82 -13.30 1.15
C ARG A 22 -12.57 -13.97 1.74
N GLY A 23 -11.95 -13.38 2.76
CA GLY A 23 -10.75 -13.93 3.41
C GLY A 23 -9.42 -13.65 2.69
N ASN A 24 -9.42 -12.93 1.56
CA ASN A 24 -8.16 -12.56 0.89
C ASN A 24 -7.42 -11.48 1.68
N LEU A 25 -6.09 -11.61 1.79
CA LEU A 25 -5.22 -10.57 2.37
C LEU A 25 -5.26 -9.30 1.54
N ILE A 26 -5.44 -8.18 2.23
CA ILE A 26 -5.45 -6.83 1.66
C ILE A 26 -4.50 -5.90 2.41
N VAL A 27 -4.05 -4.86 1.71
CA VAL A 27 -3.42 -3.69 2.31
C VAL A 27 -4.05 -2.42 1.75
N GLN A 28 -4.38 -1.48 2.63
CA GLN A 28 -4.95 -0.18 2.29
C GLN A 28 -3.98 0.94 2.67
N ILE A 29 -3.71 1.84 1.72
CA ILE A 29 -2.84 3.01 1.89
C ILE A 29 -3.64 4.22 1.41
N GLY A 30 -4.12 5.03 2.35
CA GLY A 30 -5.07 6.10 2.06
C GLY A 30 -6.34 5.51 1.42
N ASP A 31 -6.68 6.01 0.23
CA ASP A 31 -7.85 5.55 -0.54
C ASP A 31 -7.56 4.34 -1.44
N TRP A 32 -6.29 3.91 -1.53
CA TRP A 32 -5.86 2.86 -2.43
C TRP A 32 -5.83 1.50 -1.73
N ARG A 33 -6.47 0.51 -2.35
CA ARG A 33 -6.46 -0.89 -1.89
C ARG A 33 -5.66 -1.77 -2.82
N PHE A 34 -4.92 -2.70 -2.22
CA PHE A 34 -4.12 -3.68 -2.92
C PHE A 34 -4.42 -5.09 -2.39
N ASN A 35 -4.50 -6.05 -3.29
CA ASN A 35 -4.59 -7.47 -2.96
C ASN A 35 -3.20 -8.10 -2.96
N LYS A 36 -2.99 -9.11 -2.11
CA LYS A 36 -1.79 -9.94 -2.18
C LYS A 36 -1.71 -10.61 -3.55
N HIS A 37 -0.57 -10.45 -4.22
CA HIS A 37 -0.30 -11.06 -5.52
C HIS A 37 0.69 -12.22 -5.41
N ALA A 38 1.79 -12.03 -4.68
CA ALA A 38 2.82 -13.06 -4.49
C ALA A 38 3.57 -12.85 -3.18
N CYS A 39 4.19 -13.92 -2.66
CA CYS A 39 4.90 -13.95 -1.39
C CYS A 39 6.18 -14.77 -1.52
N TRP A 40 7.29 -14.24 -1.01
CA TRP A 40 8.59 -14.91 -0.97
C TRP A 40 9.25 -14.62 0.37
N GLY A 41 9.08 -15.54 1.33
CA GLY A 41 9.46 -15.29 2.72
C GLY A 41 8.70 -14.08 3.30
N SER A 42 9.43 -13.13 3.89
CA SER A 42 8.87 -11.87 4.42
C SER A 42 8.47 -10.86 3.34
N LYS A 43 8.90 -11.06 2.10
CA LYS A 43 8.62 -10.14 0.98
C LYS A 43 7.28 -10.46 0.34
N VAL A 44 6.38 -9.47 0.31
CA VAL A 44 5.05 -9.62 -0.30
C VAL A 44 4.85 -8.58 -1.39
N ARG A 45 4.46 -9.03 -2.58
CA ARG A 45 4.01 -8.16 -3.66
C ARG A 45 2.50 -8.00 -3.59
N TRP A 46 2.03 -6.76 -3.67
CA TRP A 46 0.63 -6.39 -3.68
C TRP A 46 0.30 -5.61 -4.95
N THR A 47 -0.84 -5.89 -5.56
CA THR A 47 -1.31 -5.21 -6.77
C THR A 47 -2.62 -4.49 -6.51
N CYS A 48 -2.83 -3.34 -7.14
CA CYS A 48 -4.05 -2.58 -6.97
C CYS A 48 -5.28 -3.46 -7.31
N ILE A 49 -6.37 -3.30 -6.55
CA ILE A 49 -7.63 -4.02 -6.80
C ILE A 49 -8.20 -3.75 -8.21
N LYS A 50 -7.89 -2.58 -8.80
CA LYS A 50 -8.29 -2.21 -10.16
C LYS A 50 -7.30 -2.70 -11.23
N LYS A 51 -6.36 -3.61 -10.91
CA LYS A 51 -5.43 -4.21 -11.89
C LYS A 51 -6.16 -4.84 -13.08
N LYS A 52 -7.33 -5.46 -12.85
CA LYS A 52 -8.21 -6.00 -13.90
C LYS A 52 -8.77 -4.94 -14.86
N TYR A 53 -8.76 -3.66 -14.47
CA TYR A 53 -9.14 -2.51 -15.29
C TYR A 53 -7.92 -1.77 -15.86
N GLY A 54 -6.74 -2.40 -15.87
CA GLY A 54 -5.52 -1.82 -16.45
C GLY A 54 -4.65 -0.99 -15.50
N CYS A 55 -5.04 -0.85 -14.23
CA CYS A 55 -4.18 -0.16 -13.24
C CYS A 55 -2.83 -0.87 -13.09
N THR A 56 -1.73 -0.12 -13.17
CA THR A 56 -0.36 -0.68 -13.07
C THR A 56 0.24 -0.55 -11.67
N ALA A 57 -0.46 0.13 -10.76
CA ALA A 57 0.00 0.37 -9.40
C ALA A 57 0.21 -0.95 -8.62
N ALA A 58 1.38 -1.08 -8.01
CA ALA A 58 1.76 -2.19 -7.16
C ALA A 58 2.71 -1.71 -6.06
N ILE A 59 2.71 -2.41 -4.94
CA ILE A 59 3.65 -2.17 -3.84
C ILE A 59 4.34 -3.48 -3.45
N THR A 60 5.46 -3.36 -2.77
CA THR A 60 6.14 -4.48 -2.12
C THR A 60 6.37 -4.14 -0.66
N THR A 61 6.02 -5.06 0.21
CA THR A 61 6.31 -4.97 1.64
C THR A 61 7.33 -6.02 2.05
N VAL A 62 8.11 -5.71 3.07
CA VAL A 62 8.94 -6.66 3.83
C VAL A 62 8.60 -6.42 5.30
N ASP A 63 8.16 -7.47 6.01
CA ASP A 63 7.77 -7.37 7.43
C ASP A 63 6.78 -6.23 7.69
N ASN A 64 5.75 -6.14 6.84
CA ASN A 64 4.69 -5.10 6.85
C ASN A 64 5.16 -3.67 6.58
N VAL A 65 6.44 -3.45 6.25
CA VAL A 65 6.98 -2.15 5.85
C VAL A 65 6.99 -2.05 4.32
N ILE A 66 6.47 -0.96 3.76
CA ILE A 66 6.52 -0.71 2.32
C ILE A 66 7.97 -0.38 1.93
N VAL A 67 8.58 -1.25 1.12
CA VAL A 67 9.96 -1.07 0.62
C VAL A 67 10.01 -0.63 -0.84
N LYS A 68 8.89 -0.77 -1.57
CA LYS A 68 8.81 -0.37 -2.98
C LYS A 68 7.39 -0.02 -3.39
N THR A 69 7.26 1.03 -4.18
CA THR A 69 6.05 1.37 -4.95
C THR A 69 6.39 1.33 -6.44
N LEU A 70 5.44 0.94 -7.28
CA LEU A 70 5.59 0.81 -8.72
C LEU A 70 4.30 1.24 -9.43
N GLY A 71 4.45 1.88 -10.59
CA GLY A 71 3.31 2.29 -11.42
C GLY A 71 2.57 3.50 -10.85
N LYS A 72 1.53 3.94 -11.56
CA LYS A 72 0.66 5.03 -11.13
C LYS A 72 -0.78 4.53 -11.07
N HIS A 73 -1.56 5.05 -10.12
CA HIS A 73 -3.01 4.91 -10.15
C HIS A 73 -3.56 5.78 -11.28
N ASN A 74 -4.42 5.22 -12.12
CA ASN A 74 -5.00 5.89 -13.28
C ASN A 74 -6.54 5.92 -13.21
N HIS A 75 -7.11 5.95 -11.99
CA HIS A 75 -8.53 5.69 -11.74
C HIS A 75 -9.03 6.20 -10.38
#